data_AF-A0A510DU40-F1
#
_entry.id   AF-A0A510DU40-F1
#
_cell.length_a   1.000
_cell.length_b   1.000
_cell.length_c   1.000
_cell.angle_alpha   90.00
_cell.angle_beta   90.00
_cell.angle_gamma   90.00
#
_symmetry.space_group_name_H-M   'P 1'
#
loop_
_entity.id
_entity.type
_entity.pdbx_description
1 polymer ?
#
loop_
_entity_poly.entity_id
_entity_poly.type
_entity_poly.pdbx_seq_one_letter_code
_entity_poly.pdbx_strand_id
1 'polypeptide(L)'
;MVSKMKKRENKVIFGPTKQISNLKYVLLILLFSALPSAIVLILAYDIIYIFLHSFILSVSLSAIISSTLGATLSTYLDRYLMRRGIRPPGIRKKEARTKYIISPESGQPIDEKVIKRYEKALAFSDKESENYVAELAMLGMMYLQNAVAYDNKDLYLRAKECLARAEEAVQEKRVSFETKMLVDNLRSRIETYKYRFGER
;
A
#
# COMPACT_ATOMS: atom_id res chain seq x y z
N MET A 1 30.13 -35.16 -12.64
CA MET A 1 29.36 -34.69 -11.46
C MET A 1 28.97 -33.24 -11.68
N VAL A 2 27.72 -32.97 -12.05
CA VAL A 2 27.23 -31.61 -12.32
C VAL A 2 26.87 -30.94 -11.00
N SER A 3 27.60 -29.88 -10.68
CA SER A 3 27.35 -28.99 -9.54
C SER A 3 25.97 -28.35 -9.65
N LYS A 4 25.06 -28.67 -8.72
CA LYS A 4 23.80 -27.94 -8.53
C LYS A 4 24.14 -26.57 -7.94
N MET A 5 24.39 -25.57 -8.79
CA MET A 5 24.36 -24.17 -8.37
C MET A 5 22.94 -23.84 -7.89
N LYS A 6 22.79 -23.71 -6.58
CA LYS A 6 21.57 -23.26 -5.91
C LYS A 6 21.36 -21.78 -6.29
N LYS A 7 20.60 -21.53 -7.36
CA LYS A 7 20.17 -20.19 -7.80
C LYS A 7 19.58 -19.50 -6.57
N ARG A 8 20.23 -18.46 -6.04
CA ARG A 8 19.68 -17.65 -4.95
C ARG A 8 18.47 -16.93 -5.49
N GLU A 9 17.28 -17.48 -5.26
CA GLU A 9 16.01 -16.81 -5.52
C GLU A 9 15.95 -15.56 -4.64
N ASN A 10 16.18 -14.39 -5.24
CA ASN A 10 15.97 -13.11 -4.59
C ASN A 10 14.46 -12.89 -4.41
N LYS A 11 13.92 -13.40 -3.31
CA LYS A 11 12.54 -13.17 -2.88
C LYS A 11 12.42 -11.72 -2.43
N VAL A 12 11.74 -10.90 -3.21
CA VAL A 12 11.48 -9.50 -2.84
C VAL A 12 10.39 -9.47 -1.76
N ILE A 13 10.71 -8.84 -0.64
CA ILE A 13 9.81 -8.71 0.51
C ILE A 13 9.41 -7.23 0.61
N PHE A 14 8.15 -6.95 0.31
CA PHE A 14 7.62 -5.58 0.34
C PHE A 14 6.91 -5.28 1.68
N GLY A 15 7.06 -4.05 2.18
CA GLY A 15 6.39 -3.53 3.38
C GLY A 15 7.05 -2.27 3.95
N PRO A 16 6.41 -1.56 4.91
CA PRO A 16 6.92 -0.31 5.47
C PRO A 16 8.29 -0.53 6.14
N THR A 17 9.25 0.32 5.78
CA THR A 17 10.68 0.19 6.13
C THR A 17 11.03 0.94 7.41
N LYS A 18 10.28 1.99 7.76
CA LYS A 18 10.56 2.88 8.90
C LYS A 18 9.42 2.86 9.92
N GLN A 19 9.74 2.71 11.21
CA GLN A 19 8.75 2.76 12.29
C GLN A 19 8.65 4.18 12.86
N ILE A 20 7.43 4.70 13.05
CA ILE A 20 7.23 5.96 13.78
C ILE A 20 7.41 5.72 15.28
N SER A 21 7.96 6.71 16.00
CA SER A 21 8.05 6.61 17.47
C SER A 21 6.65 6.68 18.08
N ASN A 22 6.44 5.92 19.17
CA ASN A 22 5.13 5.85 19.86
C ASN A 22 4.61 7.24 20.23
N LEU A 23 5.48 8.13 20.72
CA LEU A 23 5.11 9.48 21.13
C LEU A 23 4.62 10.33 19.95
N LYS A 24 5.31 10.26 18.80
CA LYS A 24 4.88 10.98 17.59
C LYS A 24 3.55 10.46 17.07
N TYR A 25 3.34 9.15 17.15
CA TYR A 25 2.09 8.52 16.72
C TYR A 25 0.92 8.88 17.63
N VAL A 26 1.10 8.85 18.95
CA VAL A 26 0.09 9.30 19.92
C VAL A 26 -0.27 10.76 19.70
N LEU A 27 0.72 11.62 19.48
CA LEU A 27 0.47 13.03 19.15
C LEU A 27 -0.36 13.18 17.88
N LEU A 28 -0.07 12.37 16.86
CA LEU A 28 -0.82 12.36 15.60
C LEU A 28 -2.25 11.87 15.78
N ILE A 29 -2.49 10.81 16.55
CA ILE A 29 -3.84 10.36 16.92
C ILE A 29 -4.59 11.46 17.67
N LEU A 30 -3.92 12.12 18.61
CA LEU A 30 -4.53 13.16 19.41
C LEU A 30 -4.99 14.34 18.53
N LEU A 31 -4.13 14.75 17.60
CA LEU A 31 -4.40 15.84 16.67
C LEU A 31 -5.46 15.49 15.61
N PHE A 32 -5.33 14.33 14.97
CA PHE A 32 -6.15 13.97 13.80
C PHE A 32 -7.42 13.19 14.14
N SER A 33 -7.51 12.57 15.32
CA SER A 33 -8.65 11.73 15.69
C SER A 33 -9.31 12.23 16.97
N ALA A 34 -8.57 12.34 18.07
CA ALA A 34 -9.16 12.61 19.38
C ALA A 34 -9.78 14.02 19.46
N LEU A 35 -9.05 15.05 19.02
CA LEU A 35 -9.53 16.44 19.02
C LEU A 35 -10.79 16.62 18.15
N PRO A 36 -10.80 16.21 16.86
CA PRO A 36 -12.01 16.29 16.05
C PRO A 36 -13.19 15.51 16.64
N SER A 37 -12.94 14.32 17.20
CA SER A 37 -14.00 13.50 17.80
C SER A 37 -14.60 14.17 19.04
N ALA A 38 -13.78 14.82 19.87
CA ALA A 38 -14.26 15.54 21.05
C ALA A 38 -15.10 16.77 20.67
N ILE A 39 -14.68 17.52 19.65
CA ILE A 39 -15.46 18.67 19.15
C ILE A 39 -16.82 18.19 18.62
N VAL A 40 -16.84 17.13 17.81
CA VAL A 40 -18.08 16.55 17.27
C VAL A 40 -18.96 15.97 18.38
N LEU A 41 -18.38 15.39 19.44
CA LEU A 41 -19.13 14.88 20.58
C LEU A 41 -19.95 16.00 21.25
N ILE A 42 -19.31 17.14 21.52
CA ILE A 42 -19.94 18.29 22.18
C ILE A 42 -21.05 18.86 21.30
N LEU A 43 -20.74 19.15 20.03
CA LEU A 43 -21.71 19.74 19.09
C LEU A 43 -22.90 18.80 18.83
N ALA A 44 -22.64 17.50 18.65
CA ALA A 44 -23.70 16.52 18.45
C ALA A 44 -24.57 16.38 19.69
N TYR A 45 -23.97 16.38 20.88
CA TYR A 45 -24.72 16.35 22.14
C TYR A 45 -25.68 17.54 22.24
N ASP A 46 -25.20 18.76 22.01
CA ASP A 46 -26.03 19.96 22.13
C ASP A 46 -27.20 19.95 21.14
N ILE A 47 -26.94 19.62 19.88
CA ILE A 47 -27.97 19.54 18.84
C ILE A 47 -29.01 18.47 19.21
N ILE A 48 -28.56 17.26 19.56
CA ILE A 48 -29.47 16.14 19.85
C ILE A 48 -30.28 16.43 21.12
N TYR A 49 -29.68 17.07 22.11
CA TYR A 49 -30.35 17.46 23.35
C TYR A 49 -31.43 18.51 23.11
N ILE A 50 -31.15 19.51 22.25
CA ILE A 50 -32.15 20.51 21.85
C ILE A 50 -33.35 19.86 21.15
N PHE A 51 -33.12 18.85 20.30
CA PHE A 51 -34.20 18.19 19.55
C PHE A 51 -34.97 17.13 20.35
N LEU A 52 -34.28 16.31 21.14
CA LEU A 52 -34.88 15.16 21.82
C LEU A 52 -35.27 15.44 23.27
N HIS A 53 -34.78 16.54 23.86
CA HIS A 53 -34.96 16.89 25.27
C HIS A 53 -34.68 15.74 26.25
N SER A 54 -33.79 14.82 25.87
CA SER A 54 -33.47 13.63 26.65
C SER A 54 -31.96 13.52 26.81
N PHE A 55 -31.51 13.59 28.06
CA PHE A 55 -30.09 13.48 28.41
C PHE A 55 -29.49 12.15 27.95
N ILE A 56 -30.15 11.03 28.28
CA ILE A 56 -29.63 9.67 28.03
C ILE A 56 -29.49 9.40 26.53
N LEU A 57 -30.51 9.77 25.74
CA LEU A 57 -30.49 9.62 24.28
C LEU A 57 -29.39 10.48 23.65
N SER A 58 -29.24 11.73 24.12
CA SER A 58 -28.27 12.68 23.58
C SER A 58 -26.83 12.23 23.82
N VAL A 59 -26.51 11.78 25.03
CA VAL A 59 -25.18 11.22 25.35
C VAL A 59 -24.89 9.98 24.51
N SER A 60 -25.88 9.09 24.37
CA SER A 60 -25.70 7.82 23.67
C SER A 60 -25.46 8.02 22.17
N LEU A 61 -26.28 8.85 21.51
CA LEU A 61 -26.15 9.15 20.08
C LEU A 61 -24.90 9.97 19.77
N SER A 62 -24.56 10.97 20.58
CA SER A 62 -23.35 11.77 20.36
C SER A 62 -22.08 10.93 20.53
N ALA A 63 -22.06 10.01 21.52
CA ALA A 63 -20.97 9.07 21.71
C ALA A 63 -20.82 8.12 20.52
N ILE A 64 -21.93 7.61 19.96
CA ILE A 64 -21.90 6.78 18.75
C ILE A 64 -21.30 7.57 17.58
N ILE A 65 -21.79 8.78 17.30
CA ILE A 65 -21.29 9.61 16.19
C ILE A 65 -19.79 9.89 16.35
N SER A 66 -19.38 10.35 17.53
CA SER A 66 -17.98 10.68 17.84
C SER A 66 -17.07 9.46 17.74
N SER A 67 -17.47 8.32 18.29
CA SER A 67 -16.68 7.08 18.25
C SER A 67 -16.51 6.55 16.81
N THR A 68 -17.57 6.60 16.01
CA THR A 68 -17.51 6.17 14.60
C THR A 68 -16.57 7.06 13.80
N LEU A 69 -16.64 8.38 14.01
CA LEU A 69 -15.73 9.33 13.40
C LEU A 69 -14.27 9.08 13.81
N GLY A 70 -14.00 8.92 15.11
CA GLY A 70 -12.66 8.64 15.60
C GLY A 70 -12.07 7.34 15.02
N ALA A 71 -12.87 6.28 14.95
CA ALA A 71 -12.44 5.03 14.33
C ALA A 71 -12.09 5.20 12.84
N THR A 72 -12.92 5.94 12.08
CA THR A 72 -12.64 6.21 10.66
C THR A 72 -11.38 7.04 10.45
N LEU A 73 -11.20 8.13 11.23
CA LEU A 73 -10.01 8.98 11.16
C LEU A 73 -8.73 8.22 11.51
N SER A 74 -8.76 7.42 12.58
CA SER A 74 -7.64 6.55 12.94
C SER A 74 -7.28 5.59 11.81
N THR A 75 -8.28 4.96 11.18
CA THR A 75 -8.08 4.04 10.06
C THR A 75 -7.46 4.75 8.84
N TYR A 76 -7.92 5.96 8.53
CA TYR A 76 -7.35 6.77 7.45
C TYR A 76 -5.90 7.14 7.73
N LEU A 77 -5.61 7.53 8.98
CA LEU A 77 -4.27 7.89 9.40
C LEU A 77 -3.31 6.69 9.28
N ASP A 78 -3.72 5.52 9.76
CA ASP A 78 -2.95 4.29 9.63
C ASP A 78 -2.62 3.95 8.18
N ARG A 79 -3.63 4.03 7.30
CA ARG A 79 -3.45 3.82 5.86
C ARG A 79 -2.50 4.83 5.25
N TYR A 80 -2.62 6.09 5.62
CA TYR A 80 -1.75 7.16 5.13
C TYR A 80 -0.29 6.93 5.54
N LEU A 81 -0.05 6.59 6.81
CA LEU A 81 1.29 6.27 7.31
C LEU A 81 1.87 5.06 6.57
N MET A 82 1.10 3.99 6.39
CA MET A 82 1.53 2.81 5.64
C MET A 82 1.89 3.13 4.19
N ARG A 83 1.09 3.94 3.50
CA ARG A 83 1.38 4.40 2.12
C ARG A 83 2.67 5.22 2.06
N ARG A 84 3.02 5.92 3.14
CA ARG A 84 4.29 6.65 3.25
C ARG A 84 5.48 5.79 3.71
N GLY A 85 5.30 4.47 3.79
CA GLY A 85 6.32 3.55 4.29
C GLY A 85 6.58 3.64 5.79
N ILE A 86 5.72 4.35 6.52
CA ILE A 86 5.81 4.58 7.96
C ILE A 86 4.89 3.58 8.67
N ARG A 87 5.46 2.72 9.51
CA ARG A 87 4.70 1.72 10.25
C ARG A 87 4.13 2.29 11.56
N PRO A 88 2.81 2.27 11.77
CA PRO A 88 2.19 2.59 13.05
C PRO A 88 2.64 1.60 14.15
N PRO A 89 2.82 2.07 15.40
CA PRO A 89 3.07 1.19 16.53
C PRO A 89 1.85 0.31 16.82
N GLY A 90 2.08 -0.94 17.22
CA GLY A 90 1.02 -1.92 17.52
C GLY A 90 0.61 -2.81 16.35
N ILE A 91 0.73 -2.36 15.09
CA ILE A 91 0.43 -3.20 13.92
C ILE A 91 1.54 -4.24 13.76
N ARG A 92 1.23 -5.55 13.82
CA ARG A 92 2.24 -6.61 13.82
C ARG A 92 3.06 -6.60 12.52
N LYS A 93 4.35 -6.97 12.59
CA LYS A 93 5.26 -6.98 11.43
C LYS A 93 4.77 -7.92 10.31
N LYS A 94 3.92 -8.91 10.67
CA LYS A 94 3.21 -9.81 9.76
C LYS A 94 1.97 -9.21 9.09
N GLU A 95 1.35 -8.19 9.68
CA GLU A 95 0.20 -7.48 9.09
C GLU A 95 0.66 -6.32 8.19
N ALA A 96 1.73 -5.64 8.62
CA ALA A 96 2.36 -4.56 7.84
C ALA A 96 3.12 -5.08 6.61
N ARG A 97 3.70 -6.29 6.70
CA ARG A 97 4.12 -7.05 5.53
C ARG A 97 2.98 -7.98 5.15
N THR A 98 2.06 -7.52 4.31
CA THR A 98 1.47 -8.45 3.34
C THR A 98 2.64 -8.92 2.48
N LYS A 99 3.35 -9.93 2.97
CA LYS A 99 4.57 -10.48 2.39
C LYS A 99 4.15 -11.27 1.15
N TYR A 100 3.74 -10.56 0.10
CA TYR A 100 3.58 -11.17 -1.21
C TYR A 100 4.99 -11.51 -1.67
N ILE A 101 5.30 -12.81 -1.69
CA ILE A 101 6.48 -13.30 -2.35
C ILE A 101 6.13 -13.24 -3.84
N ILE A 102 6.41 -12.09 -4.46
CA ILE A 102 6.17 -11.91 -5.89
C ILE A 102 7.38 -12.48 -6.61
N SER A 103 7.17 -13.61 -7.27
CA SER A 103 8.15 -14.27 -8.08
C SER A 103 7.46 -14.77 -9.35
N PRO A 104 7.72 -14.15 -10.50
CA PRO A 104 7.18 -14.63 -11.77
C PRO A 104 7.58 -16.08 -12.06
N GLU A 105 8.74 -16.52 -11.54
CA GLU A 105 9.23 -17.90 -11.64
C GLU A 105 8.38 -18.90 -10.86
N SER A 106 7.58 -18.45 -9.88
CA SER A 106 6.77 -19.35 -9.05
C SER A 106 5.65 -20.04 -9.83
N GLY A 107 5.23 -19.47 -10.97
CA GLY A 107 4.07 -19.94 -11.74
C GLY A 107 2.72 -19.86 -11.01
N GLN A 108 2.71 -19.38 -9.77
CA GLN A 108 1.48 -19.23 -8.99
C GLN A 108 0.83 -17.89 -9.33
N PRO A 109 -0.45 -17.86 -9.74
CA PRO A 109 -1.13 -16.60 -9.97
C PRO A 109 -1.44 -15.89 -8.66
N ILE A 110 -1.47 -14.57 -8.72
CA ILE A 110 -1.93 -13.67 -7.67
C ILE A 110 -3.42 -13.38 -7.90
N ASP A 111 -4.20 -13.46 -6.82
CA ASP A 111 -5.64 -13.15 -6.82
C ASP A 111 -5.89 -11.75 -7.40
N GLU A 112 -6.79 -11.66 -8.37
CA GLU A 112 -7.20 -10.41 -9.02
C GLU A 112 -7.73 -9.38 -8.02
N LYS A 113 -8.36 -9.82 -6.92
CA LYS A 113 -8.80 -8.92 -5.84
C LYS A 113 -7.63 -8.17 -5.20
N VAL A 114 -6.46 -8.78 -5.12
CA VAL A 114 -5.24 -8.15 -4.60
C VAL A 114 -4.74 -7.12 -5.61
N ILE A 115 -4.64 -7.48 -6.89
CA ILE A 115 -4.21 -6.56 -7.96
C ILE A 115 -5.11 -5.33 -7.99
N LYS A 116 -6.45 -5.50 -7.99
CA LYS A 116 -7.42 -4.40 -7.96
C LYS A 116 -7.27 -3.48 -6.75
N ARG A 117 -6.82 -3.99 -5.60
CA ARG A 117 -6.53 -3.14 -4.42
C ARG A 117 -5.31 -2.27 -4.66
N TYR A 118 -4.25 -2.81 -5.26
CA TYR A 118 -3.06 -2.05 -5.61
C TYR A 118 -3.35 -1.00 -6.69
N GLU A 119 -4.14 -1.33 -7.71
CA GLU A 119 -4.57 -0.35 -8.73
C GLU A 119 -5.33 0.81 -8.12
N LYS A 120 -6.31 0.52 -7.26
CA LYS A 120 -7.06 1.55 -6.54
C LYS A 120 -6.13 2.37 -5.65
N ALA A 121 -5.21 1.73 -4.93
CA ALA A 121 -4.26 2.46 -4.09
C ALA A 121 -3.40 3.43 -4.91
N LEU A 122 -2.88 2.96 -6.05
CA LEU A 122 -2.05 3.73 -6.97
C LEU A 122 -2.79 4.93 -7.57
N ALA A 123 -4.09 4.78 -7.89
CA ALA A 123 -4.93 5.85 -8.41
C ALA A 123 -5.07 7.04 -7.44
N PHE A 124 -4.95 6.78 -6.14
CA PHE A 124 -4.97 7.80 -5.08
C PHE A 124 -3.58 8.10 -4.51
N SER A 125 -2.52 7.57 -5.11
CA SER A 125 -1.16 7.83 -4.66
C SER A 125 -0.68 9.17 -5.20
N ASP A 126 0.08 9.88 -4.37
CA ASP A 126 0.81 11.06 -4.79
C ASP A 126 1.87 10.64 -5.82
N LYS A 127 1.66 11.07 -7.08
CA LYS A 127 2.53 10.74 -8.22
C LYS A 127 3.95 11.27 -8.02
N GLU A 128 4.14 12.26 -7.15
CA GLU A 128 5.45 12.83 -6.83
C GLU A 128 6.20 12.06 -5.74
N SER A 129 5.52 11.14 -5.05
CA SER A 129 6.13 10.38 -3.96
C SER A 129 7.00 9.23 -4.43
N GLU A 130 8.06 8.95 -3.69
CA GLU A 130 8.88 7.74 -3.87
C GLU A 130 8.05 6.45 -3.76
N ASN A 131 7.03 6.44 -2.90
CA ASN A 131 6.17 5.27 -2.71
C ASN A 131 5.36 4.96 -3.96
N TYR A 132 4.98 5.96 -4.76
CA TYR A 132 4.31 5.73 -6.04
C TYR A 132 5.20 4.92 -6.99
N VAL A 133 6.50 5.21 -7.03
CA VAL A 133 7.48 4.44 -7.82
C VAL A 133 7.58 2.99 -7.31
N ALA A 134 7.67 2.82 -5.99
CA ALA A 134 7.73 1.49 -5.38
C ALA A 134 6.45 0.68 -5.65
N GLU A 135 5.27 1.31 -5.52
CA GLU A 135 3.97 0.68 -5.78
C GLU A 135 3.78 0.34 -7.27
N LEU A 136 4.25 1.18 -8.18
CA LEU A 136 4.29 0.88 -9.63
C LEU A 136 5.15 -0.36 -9.91
N ALA A 137 6.36 -0.42 -9.35
CA ALA A 137 7.24 -1.57 -9.52
C ALA A 137 6.61 -2.86 -8.94
N MET A 138 5.90 -2.75 -7.82
CA MET A 138 5.15 -3.87 -7.23
C MET A 138 4.01 -4.33 -8.13
N LEU A 139 3.17 -3.40 -8.60
CA LEU A 139 2.04 -3.71 -9.47
C LEU A 139 2.53 -4.34 -10.79
N GLY A 140 3.61 -3.81 -11.37
CA GLY A 140 4.26 -4.39 -12.55
C GLY A 140 4.75 -5.82 -12.31
N MET A 141 5.37 -6.10 -11.16
CA MET A 141 5.80 -7.46 -10.80
C MET A 141 4.61 -8.41 -10.62
N MET A 142 3.48 -7.95 -10.05
CA MET A 142 2.26 -8.76 -9.93
C MET A 142 1.67 -9.10 -11.31
N TYR A 143 1.61 -8.11 -12.19
CA TYR A 143 1.16 -8.28 -13.56
C TYR A 143 2.03 -9.27 -14.31
N LEU A 144 3.35 -9.16 -14.18
CA LEU A 144 4.30 -10.08 -14.81
C LEU A 144 4.13 -11.51 -14.28
N GLN A 145 3.92 -11.69 -12.99
CA GLN A 145 3.68 -13.02 -12.42
C GLN A 145 2.40 -13.66 -12.95
N ASN A 146 1.30 -12.90 -13.05
CA ASN A 146 0.07 -13.42 -13.64
C ASN A 146 0.20 -13.65 -15.16
N ALA A 147 0.94 -12.80 -15.87
CA ALA A 147 1.26 -13.01 -17.28
C ALA A 147 1.97 -14.35 -17.48
N VAL A 148 2.97 -14.66 -16.65
CA VAL A 148 3.73 -15.91 -16.70
C VAL A 148 2.87 -17.12 -16.30
N ALA A 149 2.01 -16.97 -15.29
CA ALA A 149 1.13 -18.05 -14.81
C ALA A 149 0.02 -18.40 -15.82
N TYR A 150 -0.54 -17.41 -16.51
CA TYR A 150 -1.66 -17.59 -17.45
C TYR A 150 -1.24 -17.55 -18.92
N ASP A 151 0.05 -17.40 -19.22
CA ASP A 151 0.59 -17.16 -20.56
C ASP A 151 -0.14 -16.01 -21.30
N ASN A 152 -0.42 -14.93 -20.56
CA ASN A 152 -1.25 -13.83 -21.03
C ASN A 152 -0.41 -12.59 -21.39
N LYS A 153 -0.38 -12.26 -22.69
CA LYS A 153 0.37 -11.13 -23.24
C LYS A 153 -0.15 -9.77 -22.77
N ASP A 154 -1.45 -9.59 -22.55
CA ASP A 154 -2.01 -8.31 -22.11
C ASP A 154 -1.53 -7.94 -20.71
N LEU A 155 -1.43 -8.93 -19.82
CA LEU A 155 -0.86 -8.74 -18.48
C LEU A 155 0.63 -8.42 -18.55
N TYR A 156 1.37 -9.01 -19.49
CA TYR A 156 2.77 -8.65 -19.73
C TYR A 156 2.91 -7.20 -20.22
N LEU A 157 2.05 -6.74 -21.12
CA LEU A 157 2.04 -5.35 -21.58
C LEU A 157 1.73 -4.37 -20.45
N ARG A 158 0.78 -4.70 -19.55
CA ARG A 158 0.52 -3.90 -18.35
C ARG A 158 1.71 -3.83 -17.41
N ALA A 159 2.48 -4.91 -17.28
CA ALA A 159 3.72 -4.90 -16.50
C ALA A 159 4.75 -3.94 -17.09
N LYS A 160 4.88 -3.89 -18.42
CA LYS A 160 5.75 -2.93 -19.13
C LYS A 160 5.28 -1.49 -18.96
N GLU A 161 3.98 -1.23 -19.04
CA GLU A 161 3.43 0.10 -18.80
C GLU A 161 3.76 0.59 -17.37
N CYS A 162 3.63 -0.29 -16.38
CA CYS A 162 4.04 0.00 -15.00
C CYS A 162 5.53 0.32 -14.90
N LEU A 163 6.39 -0.44 -15.61
CA LEU A 163 7.82 -0.18 -15.66
C LEU A 163 8.12 1.19 -16.28
N ALA A 164 7.56 1.51 -17.44
CA ALA A 164 7.80 2.80 -18.12
C ALA A 164 7.45 3.99 -17.22
N ARG A 165 6.28 3.94 -16.56
CA ARG A 165 5.85 4.96 -15.60
C ARG A 165 6.76 5.05 -14.38
N ALA A 166 7.31 3.92 -13.92
CA ALA A 166 8.24 3.90 -12.80
C ALA A 166 9.59 4.51 -13.20
N GLU A 167 10.09 4.22 -14.40
CA GLU A 167 11.35 4.75 -14.92
C GLU A 167 11.30 6.27 -15.14
N GLU A 168 10.22 6.76 -15.75
CA GLU A 168 9.96 8.19 -15.91
C GLU A 168 9.98 8.89 -14.54
N ALA A 169 9.24 8.36 -13.57
CA ALA A 169 9.21 8.91 -12.22
C ALA A 169 10.57 8.81 -11.48
N VAL A 170 11.44 7.86 -11.82
CA VAL A 170 12.80 7.78 -11.27
C VAL A 170 13.74 8.81 -11.88
N GLN A 171 13.59 9.14 -13.16
CA GLN A 171 14.42 10.13 -13.85
C GLN A 171 14.14 11.55 -13.37
N GLU A 172 12.87 11.87 -13.14
CA GLU A 172 12.44 13.19 -12.70
C GLU A 172 12.75 13.48 -11.21
N LYS A 173 13.01 12.44 -10.39
CA LYS A 173 12.95 12.55 -8.93
C LYS A 173 14.17 11.99 -8.23
N ARG A 174 14.50 12.55 -7.06
CA ARG A 174 15.46 11.94 -6.12
C ARG A 174 14.81 10.75 -5.41
N VAL A 175 14.91 9.58 -6.03
CA VAL A 175 14.44 8.30 -5.48
C VAL A 175 15.58 7.58 -4.73
N SER A 176 15.29 6.92 -3.60
CA SER A 176 16.30 6.18 -2.85
C SER A 176 16.83 4.97 -3.64
N PHE A 177 17.99 4.48 -3.20
CA PHE A 177 18.62 3.30 -3.78
C PHE A 177 17.72 2.05 -3.70
N GLU A 178 16.98 1.86 -2.62
CA GLU A 178 16.10 0.70 -2.44
C GLU A 178 15.01 0.66 -3.51
N THR A 179 14.35 1.79 -3.76
CA THR A 179 13.28 1.89 -4.75
C THR A 179 13.83 1.76 -6.18
N LYS A 180 15.03 2.30 -6.47
CA LYS A 180 15.70 2.07 -7.75
C LYS A 180 15.94 0.57 -8.00
N MET A 181 16.39 -0.16 -6.99
CA MET A 181 16.55 -1.61 -7.12
C MET A 181 15.23 -2.35 -7.41
N LEU A 182 14.09 -1.84 -6.93
CA LEU A 182 12.78 -2.44 -7.27
C LEU A 182 12.46 -2.28 -8.75
N VAL A 183 12.69 -1.09 -9.30
CA VAL A 183 12.47 -0.80 -10.72
C VAL A 183 13.45 -1.60 -11.58
N ASP A 184 14.73 -1.63 -11.22
CA ASP A 184 15.75 -2.40 -11.95
C ASP A 184 15.47 -3.91 -11.91
N ASN A 185 14.97 -4.43 -10.78
CA ASN A 185 14.55 -5.82 -10.70
C ASN A 185 13.35 -6.10 -11.60
N LEU A 186 12.33 -5.24 -11.62
CA LEU A 186 11.20 -5.38 -12.56
C LEU A 186 11.70 -5.36 -14.02
N ARG A 187 12.58 -4.41 -14.38
CA ARG A 187 13.20 -4.33 -15.71
C ARG A 187 13.89 -5.64 -16.08
N SER A 188 14.76 -6.14 -15.20
CA SER A 188 15.48 -7.40 -15.41
C SER A 188 14.52 -8.59 -15.61
N ARG A 189 13.43 -8.64 -14.84
CA ARG A 189 12.43 -9.71 -14.97
C ARG A 189 11.62 -9.60 -16.26
N ILE A 190 11.19 -8.41 -16.66
CA ILE A 190 10.52 -8.20 -17.96
C ILE A 190 11.42 -8.66 -19.10
N GLU A 191 12.69 -8.25 -19.08
CA GLU A 191 13.68 -8.62 -20.10
C GLU A 191 13.86 -10.16 -20.17
N THR A 192 13.83 -10.84 -19.02
CA THR A 192 13.91 -12.31 -18.96
C THR A 192 12.76 -12.99 -19.69
N TYR A 193 11.56 -12.41 -19.67
CA TYR A 193 10.36 -13.00 -20.27
C TYR A 193 9.99 -12.44 -21.64
N LYS A 194 10.75 -11.49 -22.19
CA LYS A 194 10.40 -10.78 -23.44
C LYS A 194 10.12 -11.72 -24.61
N TYR A 195 10.95 -12.75 -24.78
CA TYR A 195 10.82 -13.70 -25.89
C TYR A 195 9.59 -14.59 -25.74
N ARG A 196 9.18 -14.89 -24.51
CA ARG A 196 7.99 -15.70 -24.24
C ARG A 196 6.71 -15.02 -24.74
N PHE A 197 6.65 -13.70 -24.66
CA PHE A 197 5.50 -12.91 -25.10
C PHE A 197 5.68 -12.29 -26.50
N GLY A 198 6.69 -12.76 -27.24
CA GLY A 198 6.90 -12.41 -28.66
C GLY A 198 7.55 -11.04 -28.89
N GLU A 199 8.29 -10.50 -27.92
CA GLU A 199 9.12 -9.31 -28.13
C GLU A 199 10.54 -9.73 -28.55
N ARG A 200 11.07 -9.06 -29.58
CA ARG A 200 12.43 -9.24 -30.11
C ARG A 200 13.27 -8.03 -29.76
#